data_AF-A0A2N9NA00-F1
#
_entry.id   AF-A0A2N9NA00-F1
#
_cell.length_a   1.000
_cell.length_b   1.000
_cell.length_c   1.000
_cell.angle_alpha   90.00
_cell.angle_beta   90.00
_cell.angle_gamma   90.00
#
_symmetry.space_group_name_H-M   'P 1'
#
loop_
_entity.id
_entity.type
_entity.pdbx_description
1 polymer ?
#
loop_
_entity_poly.entity_id
_entity_poly.type
_entity_poly.pdbx_seq_one_letter_code
_entity_poly.pdbx_strand_id
1 'polypeptide(L)'
;MQLRGCGTALVTPFRQDGSIDEPALRNLVAWQVESGIDFLVPCGTTGETPTLSHDEWLHVIDLTIEVVAGRVPIVAGATSNSTQDAVAKAKEVSARPGVNAVLTASPYYNKPTQEGQYRHFHAIADAVDKPIILYNVPGRTGANIEPATLARLAEVHNILGVKEASGNISQIAEVCNAVPERFLVFSGDDALTLPVIALGGVGIISVASNEIPHEMAAMTRAALANDWVTARSMHRKYMALMQTNFIESNPLPVKAVLAMMGKIEEIYRLPLLPMRRDTRSRLQKVAAEAGLIAKPVAAPSAAVDFFIYENWLAGPHKIVLHRSTCGQCNHGKGRPAGHDANHSKWHGPYVSLSEARNASHSMANILIRSECKCV
;
A
#
# COMPACT_ATOMS: atom_id res chain seq x y z
N MET A 1 23.35 7.33 -16.42
CA MET A 1 22.96 6.81 -15.09
C MET A 1 22.54 5.34 -15.25
N GLN A 2 22.95 4.47 -14.33
CA GLN A 2 22.57 3.05 -14.36
C GLN A 2 21.31 2.85 -13.50
N LEU A 3 20.25 2.23 -14.04
CA LEU A 3 19.04 1.92 -13.28
C LEU A 3 19.30 0.73 -12.34
N ARG A 4 19.64 0.96 -11.07
CA ARG A 4 19.86 -0.05 -10.03
C ARG A 4 19.50 0.55 -8.67
N GLY A 5 19.34 -0.29 -7.63
CA GLY A 5 19.04 0.17 -6.28
C GLY A 5 17.55 0.26 -5.97
N CYS A 6 17.16 1.20 -5.14
CA CYS A 6 15.79 1.39 -4.68
C CYS A 6 15.08 2.45 -5.51
N GLY A 7 14.00 2.06 -6.19
CA GLY A 7 13.10 2.98 -6.88
C GLY A 7 11.76 3.09 -6.19
N THR A 8 11.24 4.31 -6.02
CA THR A 8 9.93 4.51 -5.38
C THR A 8 8.81 4.43 -6.39
N ALA A 9 7.87 3.49 -6.20
CA ALA A 9 6.58 3.49 -6.89
C ALA A 9 5.69 4.57 -6.28
N LEU A 10 5.79 5.79 -6.80
CA LEU A 10 5.18 6.98 -6.22
C LEU A 10 3.66 6.86 -6.12
N VAL A 11 3.11 7.29 -4.99
CA VAL A 11 1.68 7.61 -4.86
C VAL A 11 1.33 8.87 -5.65
N THR A 12 0.07 9.01 -6.05
CA THR A 12 -0.48 10.27 -6.55
C THR A 12 -1.36 10.88 -5.44
N PRO A 13 -0.99 12.02 -4.84
CA PRO A 13 -1.82 12.69 -3.85
C PRO A 13 -2.99 13.42 -4.52
N PHE A 14 -4.15 13.40 -3.86
CA PHE A 14 -5.36 14.06 -4.34
C PHE A 14 -5.90 15.00 -3.27
N ARG A 15 -6.59 16.06 -3.71
CA ARG A 15 -7.36 16.96 -2.86
C ARG A 15 -8.76 16.41 -2.60
N GLN A 16 -9.48 16.99 -1.64
CA GLN A 16 -10.85 16.60 -1.32
C GLN A 16 -11.83 16.60 -2.50
N ASP A 17 -11.62 17.48 -3.49
CA ASP A 17 -12.43 17.54 -4.71
C ASP A 17 -12.06 16.46 -5.75
N GLY A 18 -11.06 15.62 -5.43
CA GLY A 18 -10.56 14.55 -6.27
C GLY A 18 -9.46 14.98 -7.23
N SER A 19 -9.16 16.27 -7.38
CA SER A 19 -8.08 16.76 -8.25
C SER A 19 -6.68 16.38 -7.73
N ILE A 20 -5.66 16.41 -8.59
CA ILE A 20 -4.27 16.17 -8.17
C ILE A 20 -3.83 17.26 -7.19
N ASP A 21 -3.24 16.86 -6.06
CA ASP A 21 -2.63 17.79 -5.13
C ASP A 21 -1.17 18.07 -5.51
N GLU A 22 -0.96 19.00 -6.45
CA GLU A 22 0.38 19.27 -6.98
C GLU A 22 1.41 19.70 -5.93
N PRO A 23 1.10 20.61 -4.96
CA PRO A 23 2.04 20.94 -3.91
C PRO A 23 2.50 19.72 -3.11
N ALA A 24 1.58 18.82 -2.75
CA ALA A 24 1.93 17.59 -2.05
C ALA A 24 2.77 16.66 -2.93
N LEU A 25 2.44 16.51 -4.21
CA LEU A 25 3.23 15.70 -5.15
C LEU A 25 4.66 16.24 -5.27
N ARG A 26 4.82 17.56 -5.46
CA ARG A 26 6.12 18.22 -5.57
C ARG A 26 6.96 18.00 -4.31
N ASN A 27 6.36 18.16 -3.13
CA ASN A 27 7.03 17.93 -1.86
C ASN A 27 7.43 16.46 -1.66
N LEU A 28 6.58 15.51 -2.05
CA LEU A 28 6.92 14.08 -2.02
C LEU A 28 8.10 13.77 -2.95
N VAL A 29 8.07 14.23 -4.19
CA VAL A 29 9.15 14.00 -5.16
C VAL A 29 10.47 14.60 -4.67
N ALA A 30 10.45 15.85 -4.18
CA ALA A 30 11.64 16.50 -3.62
C ALA A 30 12.21 15.71 -2.43
N TRP A 31 11.35 15.35 -1.48
CA TRP A 31 11.74 14.59 -0.30
C TRP A 31 12.32 13.21 -0.64
N GLN A 32 11.78 12.53 -1.64
CA GLN A 32 12.31 11.24 -2.10
C GLN A 32 13.74 11.39 -2.64
N VAL A 33 13.98 12.39 -3.48
CA VAL A 33 15.31 12.70 -4.03
C VAL A 33 16.29 13.08 -2.91
N GLU A 34 15.88 13.96 -1.99
CA GLU A 34 16.68 14.40 -0.85
C GLU A 34 17.01 13.26 0.12
N SER A 35 16.12 12.27 0.24
CA SER A 35 16.33 11.08 1.06
C SER A 35 17.27 10.04 0.43
N GLY A 36 17.70 10.28 -0.82
CA GLY A 36 18.68 9.45 -1.51
C GLY A 36 18.10 8.20 -2.17
N ILE A 37 16.87 8.28 -2.68
CA ILE A 37 16.31 7.26 -3.58
C ILE A 37 17.14 7.17 -4.86
N ASP A 38 17.24 5.98 -5.46
CA ASP A 38 18.08 5.78 -6.64
C ASP A 38 17.32 6.10 -7.95
N PHE A 39 15.99 5.98 -7.98
CA PHE A 39 15.13 6.40 -9.10
C PHE A 39 13.65 6.53 -8.68
N LEU A 40 12.81 7.12 -9.55
CA LEU A 40 11.39 7.31 -9.28
C LEU A 40 10.51 6.67 -10.36
N VAL A 41 9.36 6.15 -9.94
CA VAL A 41 8.37 5.50 -10.81
C VAL A 41 7.01 6.18 -10.64
N PRO A 42 6.75 7.31 -11.32
CA PRO A 42 5.43 7.93 -11.36
C PRO A 42 4.45 7.08 -12.18
N CYS A 43 3.17 7.19 -11.84
CA CYS A 43 2.07 6.54 -12.58
C CYS A 43 2.22 5.01 -12.74
N GLY A 44 2.83 4.34 -11.76
CA GLY A 44 2.69 2.90 -11.56
C GLY A 44 1.37 2.55 -10.86
N THR A 45 1.18 1.28 -10.48
CA THR A 45 -0.03 0.84 -9.75
C THR A 45 -0.27 1.62 -8.46
N THR A 46 0.79 1.92 -7.71
CA THR A 46 0.74 2.69 -6.45
C THR A 46 0.30 4.14 -6.68
N GLY A 47 0.50 4.67 -7.88
CA GLY A 47 0.07 6.02 -8.29
C GLY A 47 -1.39 6.08 -8.74
N GLU A 48 -2.17 5.02 -8.55
CA GLU A 48 -3.60 4.95 -8.90
C GLU A 48 -3.87 5.21 -10.40
N THR A 49 -2.94 4.88 -11.30
CA THR A 49 -3.05 5.14 -12.74
C THR A 49 -4.39 4.76 -13.39
N PRO A 50 -5.08 3.66 -13.01
CA PRO A 50 -6.40 3.35 -13.58
C PRO A 50 -7.48 4.41 -13.36
N THR A 51 -7.33 5.31 -12.38
CA THR A 51 -8.29 6.38 -12.05
C THR A 51 -7.79 7.76 -12.45
N LEU A 52 -6.64 7.86 -13.14
CA LEU A 52 -6.16 9.08 -13.76
C LEU A 52 -6.74 9.22 -15.17
N SER A 53 -7.19 10.43 -15.52
CA SER A 53 -7.41 10.78 -16.91
C SER A 53 -6.09 10.82 -17.68
N HIS A 54 -6.16 10.90 -19.01
CA HIS A 54 -4.98 11.01 -19.85
C HIS A 54 -4.14 12.25 -19.51
N ASP A 55 -4.77 13.41 -19.39
CA ASP A 55 -4.09 14.67 -19.08
C ASP A 55 -3.44 14.64 -17.69
N GLU A 56 -4.14 14.09 -16.69
CA GLU A 56 -3.61 13.92 -15.33
C GLU A 56 -2.43 12.96 -15.27
N TRP A 57 -2.48 11.86 -16.03
CA TRP A 57 -1.38 10.91 -16.14
C TRP A 57 -0.11 11.59 -16.66
N LEU A 58 -0.23 12.41 -17.71
CA LEU A 58 0.88 13.18 -18.24
C LEU A 58 1.35 14.25 -17.27
N HIS A 59 0.42 14.97 -16.64
CA HIS A 59 0.71 16.03 -15.69
C HIS A 59 1.53 15.52 -14.49
N VAL A 60 1.18 14.36 -13.93
CA VAL A 60 1.96 13.74 -12.84
C VAL A 60 3.39 13.43 -13.29
N ILE A 61 3.57 12.92 -14.51
CA ILE A 61 4.90 12.62 -15.07
C ILE A 61 5.69 13.92 -15.26
N ASP A 62 5.08 14.94 -15.85
CA ASP A 62 5.74 16.20 -16.15
C ASP A 62 6.14 16.97 -14.87
N LEU A 63 5.27 16.98 -13.85
CA LEU A 63 5.60 17.50 -12.51
C LEU A 63 6.75 16.73 -11.87
N THR A 64 6.77 15.40 -12.01
CA THR A 64 7.87 14.58 -11.48
C THR A 64 9.18 14.92 -12.18
N ILE A 65 9.18 15.09 -13.50
CA ILE A 65 10.34 15.50 -14.29
C ILE A 65 10.86 16.86 -13.84
N GLU A 66 9.96 17.84 -13.72
CA GLU A 66 10.30 19.20 -13.32
C GLU A 66 11.01 19.22 -11.96
N VAL A 67 10.43 18.55 -10.96
CA VAL A 67 10.99 18.54 -9.60
C VAL A 67 12.28 17.72 -9.56
N VAL A 68 12.35 16.56 -10.22
CA VAL A 68 13.58 15.74 -10.22
C VAL A 68 14.76 16.50 -10.84
N ALA A 69 14.52 17.28 -11.90
CA ALA A 69 15.52 18.10 -12.56
C ALA A 69 16.80 17.32 -12.92
N GLY A 70 16.64 16.07 -13.37
CA GLY A 70 17.74 15.18 -13.78
C GLY A 70 18.59 14.59 -12.64
N ARG A 71 18.23 14.81 -11.36
CA ARG A 71 19.02 14.33 -10.20
C ARG A 71 18.99 12.82 -10.01
N VAL A 72 17.88 12.17 -10.38
CA VAL A 72 17.71 10.71 -10.39
C VAL A 72 16.95 10.29 -11.65
N PRO A 73 17.07 9.04 -12.12
CA PRO A 73 16.29 8.56 -13.25
C PRO A 73 14.79 8.50 -12.96
N ILE A 74 13.97 8.67 -14.00
CA ILE A 74 12.52 8.48 -13.96
C ILE A 74 12.12 7.31 -14.85
N VAL A 75 11.37 6.36 -14.29
CA VAL A 75 10.76 5.24 -15.02
C VAL A 75 9.25 5.45 -15.07
N ALA A 76 8.72 5.94 -16.19
CA ALA A 76 7.32 6.32 -16.29
C ALA A 76 6.40 5.10 -16.50
N GLY A 77 5.33 4.99 -15.72
CA GLY A 77 4.33 3.93 -15.89
C GLY A 77 3.46 4.14 -17.13
N ALA A 78 3.42 3.16 -18.03
CA ALA A 78 2.68 3.20 -19.30
C ALA A 78 1.92 1.89 -19.58
N THR A 79 1.35 1.26 -18.54
CA THR A 79 0.64 -0.02 -18.68
C THR A 79 -0.72 0.16 -19.38
N SER A 80 -1.08 -0.78 -20.23
CA SER A 80 -2.44 -1.00 -20.75
C SER A 80 -2.66 -2.48 -21.04
N ASN A 81 -3.91 -2.94 -20.99
CA ASN A 81 -4.28 -4.29 -21.44
C ASN A 81 -4.57 -4.38 -22.95
N SER A 82 -4.57 -3.23 -23.65
CA SER A 82 -4.62 -3.12 -25.11
C SER A 82 -3.22 -2.82 -25.65
N THR A 83 -2.71 -3.64 -26.58
CA THR A 83 -1.38 -3.44 -27.18
C THR A 83 -1.29 -2.10 -27.92
N GLN A 84 -2.33 -1.71 -28.65
CA GLN A 84 -2.36 -0.43 -29.35
C GLN A 84 -2.22 0.74 -28.38
N ASP A 85 -2.95 0.70 -27.26
CA ASP A 85 -2.88 1.76 -26.25
C ASP A 85 -1.55 1.75 -25.51
N ALA A 86 -1.00 0.57 -25.20
CA ALA A 86 0.31 0.46 -24.55
C ALA A 86 1.42 1.04 -25.45
N VAL A 87 1.38 0.78 -26.76
CA VAL A 87 2.28 1.38 -27.74
C VAL A 87 2.13 2.90 -27.78
N ALA A 88 0.89 3.41 -27.84
CA ALA A 88 0.64 4.85 -27.84
C ALA A 88 1.17 5.52 -26.56
N LYS A 89 0.85 4.97 -25.39
CA LYS A 89 1.34 5.45 -24.10
C LYS A 89 2.87 5.42 -24.02
N ALA A 90 3.50 4.33 -24.46
CA ALA A 90 4.96 4.20 -24.45
C ALA A 90 5.63 5.26 -25.33
N LYS A 91 5.14 5.47 -26.56
CA LYS A 91 5.63 6.53 -27.46
C LYS A 91 5.51 7.90 -26.80
N GLU A 92 4.38 8.15 -26.18
CA GLU A 92 4.10 9.43 -25.56
C GLU A 92 5.02 9.72 -24.37
N VAL A 93 5.14 8.83 -23.39
CA VAL A 93 6.08 9.05 -22.27
C VAL A 93 7.53 9.08 -22.75
N SER A 94 7.86 8.33 -23.81
CA SER A 94 9.19 8.33 -24.39
C SER A 94 9.53 9.62 -25.12
N ALA A 95 8.55 10.40 -25.57
CA ALA A 95 8.81 11.71 -26.16
C ALA A 95 9.27 12.75 -25.11
N ARG A 96 9.07 12.50 -23.81
CA ARG A 96 9.50 13.42 -22.73
C ARG A 96 11.00 13.24 -22.43
N PRO A 97 11.83 14.29 -22.58
CA PRO A 97 13.27 14.20 -22.36
C PRO A 97 13.67 13.73 -20.96
N GLY A 98 12.88 14.07 -19.94
CA GLY A 98 13.12 13.71 -18.54
C GLY A 98 12.78 12.25 -18.17
N VAL A 99 12.09 11.50 -19.03
CA VAL A 99 11.82 10.07 -18.81
C VAL A 99 13.04 9.27 -19.23
N ASN A 100 13.52 8.34 -18.39
CA ASN A 100 14.70 7.52 -18.69
C ASN A 100 14.35 6.09 -19.09
N ALA A 101 13.20 5.58 -18.66
CA ALA A 101 12.68 4.27 -19.05
C ALA A 101 11.16 4.22 -18.91
N VAL A 102 10.55 3.17 -19.46
CA VAL A 102 9.12 2.88 -19.38
C VAL A 102 8.88 1.66 -18.50
N LEU A 103 7.93 1.72 -17.57
CA LEU A 103 7.43 0.55 -16.84
C LEU A 103 6.10 0.11 -17.43
N THR A 104 6.00 -1.13 -17.90
CA THR A 104 4.75 -1.69 -18.45
C THR A 104 4.50 -3.12 -17.96
N ALA A 105 3.29 -3.40 -17.48
CA ALA A 105 2.91 -4.70 -16.95
C ALA A 105 2.26 -5.61 -17.99
N SER A 106 2.11 -6.89 -17.66
CA SER A 106 1.27 -7.79 -18.46
C SER A 106 -0.15 -7.26 -18.60
N PRO A 107 -0.80 -7.47 -19.76
CA PRO A 107 -2.20 -7.13 -19.93
C PRO A 107 -3.07 -7.72 -18.82
N TYR A 108 -3.78 -6.84 -18.12
CA TYR A 108 -4.69 -7.20 -17.05
C TYR A 108 -6.10 -7.50 -17.59
N TYR A 109 -6.87 -8.29 -16.83
CA TYR A 109 -8.26 -8.69 -17.13
C TYR A 109 -8.42 -9.68 -18.29
N ASN A 110 -7.84 -9.42 -19.45
CA ASN A 110 -8.01 -10.23 -20.67
C ASN A 110 -7.13 -11.49 -20.74
N LYS A 111 -6.15 -11.65 -19.83
CA LYS A 111 -5.37 -12.88 -19.60
C LYS A 111 -4.78 -13.51 -20.87
N PRO A 112 -3.89 -12.80 -21.61
CA PRO A 112 -3.26 -13.34 -22.81
C PRO A 112 -2.39 -14.57 -22.51
N THR A 113 -2.20 -15.43 -23.51
CA THR A 113 -1.24 -16.55 -23.47
C THR A 113 0.20 -16.03 -23.38
N GLN A 114 1.17 -16.91 -23.09
CA GLN A 114 2.59 -16.55 -23.08
C GLN A 114 3.05 -15.90 -24.41
N GLU A 115 2.63 -16.44 -25.55
CA GLU A 115 2.95 -15.86 -26.86
C GLU A 115 2.23 -14.52 -27.07
N GLY A 116 1.01 -14.36 -26.56
CA GLY A 116 0.32 -13.07 -26.55
C GLY A 116 1.07 -12.01 -25.73
N GLN A 117 1.58 -12.37 -24.55
CA GLN A 117 2.42 -11.51 -23.71
C GLN A 117 3.73 -11.14 -24.44
N TYR A 118 4.40 -12.12 -25.06
CA TYR A 118 5.61 -11.87 -25.83
C TYR A 118 5.37 -10.83 -26.94
N ARG A 119 4.35 -11.03 -27.79
CA ARG A 119 4.03 -10.11 -28.89
C ARG A 119 3.59 -8.74 -28.40
N HIS A 120 2.87 -8.67 -27.29
CA HIS A 120 2.48 -7.41 -26.67
C HIS A 120 3.71 -6.58 -26.29
N PHE A 121 4.64 -7.16 -25.53
CA PHE A 121 5.85 -6.44 -25.11
C PHE A 121 6.80 -6.15 -26.29
N HIS A 122 6.93 -7.06 -27.24
CA HIS A 122 7.73 -6.83 -28.44
C HIS A 122 7.19 -5.65 -29.26
N ALA A 123 5.88 -5.53 -29.44
CA ALA A 123 5.29 -4.41 -30.16
C ALA A 123 5.53 -3.06 -29.46
N ILE A 124 5.56 -3.05 -28.12
CA ILE A 124 5.91 -1.85 -27.33
C ILE A 124 7.40 -1.52 -27.51
N ALA A 125 8.26 -2.53 -27.45
CA ALA A 125 9.69 -2.40 -27.64
C ALA A 125 10.06 -1.87 -29.03
N ASP A 126 9.43 -2.36 -30.10
CA ASP A 126 9.67 -1.88 -31.46
C ASP A 126 9.24 -0.42 -31.68
N ALA A 127 8.37 0.11 -30.81
CA ALA A 127 7.76 1.41 -30.99
C ALA A 127 8.54 2.58 -30.38
N VAL A 128 9.55 2.31 -29.54
CA VAL A 128 10.28 3.34 -28.78
C VAL A 128 11.76 2.99 -28.62
N ASP A 129 12.63 4.00 -28.60
CA ASP A 129 14.06 3.78 -28.37
C ASP A 129 14.43 3.72 -26.87
N LYS A 130 13.54 4.20 -25.99
CA LYS A 130 13.82 4.22 -24.55
C LYS A 130 13.78 2.81 -23.94
N PRO A 131 14.62 2.53 -22.92
CA PRO A 131 14.58 1.28 -22.18
C PRO A 131 13.19 0.97 -21.60
N ILE A 132 12.82 -0.30 -21.61
CA ILE A 132 11.59 -0.84 -21.05
C ILE A 132 11.93 -1.76 -19.87
N ILE A 133 11.23 -1.55 -18.76
CA ILE A 133 11.16 -2.47 -17.64
C ILE A 133 9.79 -3.14 -17.69
N LEU A 134 9.79 -4.46 -17.84
CA LEU A 134 8.59 -5.28 -17.78
C LEU A 134 8.08 -5.33 -16.34
N TYR A 135 6.80 -5.58 -16.12
CA TYR A 135 6.25 -5.73 -14.78
C TYR A 135 5.38 -6.99 -14.70
N ASN A 136 5.93 -8.03 -14.04
CA ASN A 136 5.20 -9.26 -13.76
C ASN A 136 4.50 -9.14 -12.40
N VAL A 137 3.16 -9.13 -12.39
CA VAL A 137 2.35 -9.05 -11.15
C VAL A 137 1.05 -9.86 -11.29
N PRO A 138 1.15 -11.20 -11.34
CA PRO A 138 0.01 -12.08 -11.61
C PRO A 138 -1.17 -11.88 -10.65
N GLY A 139 -0.91 -11.51 -9.39
CA GLY A 139 -1.96 -11.20 -8.40
C GLY A 139 -2.86 -10.01 -8.77
N ARG A 140 -2.44 -9.16 -9.73
CA ARG A 140 -3.24 -8.03 -10.23
C ARG A 140 -3.68 -8.19 -11.69
N THR A 141 -2.83 -8.78 -12.53
CA THR A 141 -3.12 -8.95 -13.96
C THR A 141 -3.98 -10.18 -14.24
N GLY A 142 -3.91 -11.20 -13.38
CA GLY A 142 -4.49 -12.51 -13.63
C GLY A 142 -3.72 -13.36 -14.64
N ALA A 143 -2.50 -12.93 -15.02
CA ALA A 143 -1.61 -13.63 -15.94
C ALA A 143 -0.15 -13.49 -15.48
N ASN A 144 0.57 -14.60 -15.43
CA ASN A 144 2.00 -14.66 -15.09
C ASN A 144 2.85 -14.61 -16.36
N ILE A 145 3.94 -13.84 -16.35
CA ILE A 145 5.01 -13.98 -17.35
C ILE A 145 5.92 -15.11 -16.89
N GLU A 146 5.96 -16.21 -17.63
CA GLU A 146 6.81 -17.34 -17.26
C GLU A 146 8.29 -17.06 -17.53
N PRO A 147 9.23 -17.70 -16.80
CA PRO A 147 10.67 -17.49 -16.99
C PRO A 147 11.14 -17.67 -18.43
N ALA A 148 10.60 -18.66 -19.16
CA ALA A 148 10.94 -18.88 -20.57
C ALA A 148 10.51 -17.72 -21.47
N THR A 149 9.36 -17.10 -21.19
CA THR A 149 8.88 -15.90 -21.91
C THR A 149 9.75 -14.69 -21.58
N LEU A 150 10.11 -14.50 -20.30
CA LEU A 150 11.04 -13.45 -19.89
C LEU A 150 12.42 -13.60 -20.54
N ALA A 151 12.96 -14.83 -20.61
CA ALA A 151 14.23 -15.10 -21.26
C ALA A 151 14.20 -14.71 -22.75
N ARG A 152 13.12 -15.03 -23.47
CA ARG A 152 12.93 -14.57 -24.87
C ARG A 152 12.87 -13.05 -24.97
N LEU A 153 12.14 -12.39 -24.07
CA LEU A 153 12.00 -10.93 -24.07
C LEU A 153 13.30 -10.22 -23.69
N ALA A 154 14.14 -10.83 -22.86
CA ALA A 154 15.43 -10.28 -22.48
C ALA A 154 16.42 -10.16 -23.64
N GLU A 155 16.19 -10.88 -24.74
CA GLU A 155 16.96 -10.75 -25.99
C GLU A 155 16.57 -9.54 -26.85
N VAL A 156 15.44 -8.88 -26.54
CA VAL A 156 15.04 -7.64 -27.23
C VAL A 156 15.86 -6.47 -26.68
N HIS A 157 16.58 -5.77 -27.56
CA HIS A 157 17.67 -4.85 -27.22
C HIS A 157 17.33 -3.74 -26.19
N ASN A 158 16.11 -3.20 -26.23
CA ASN A 158 15.64 -2.14 -25.34
C ASN A 158 14.74 -2.64 -24.21
N ILE A 159 14.48 -3.96 -24.10
CA ILE A 159 13.87 -4.53 -22.89
C ILE A 159 14.99 -4.78 -21.87
N LEU A 160 15.13 -3.84 -20.95
CA LEU A 160 16.26 -3.75 -20.04
C LEU A 160 16.08 -4.61 -18.79
N GLY A 161 14.86 -4.93 -18.39
CA GLY A 161 14.64 -5.66 -17.15
C GLY A 161 13.20 -5.99 -16.84
N VAL A 162 12.99 -6.53 -15.63
CA VAL A 162 11.68 -6.87 -15.08
C VAL A 162 11.58 -6.42 -13.62
N LYS A 163 10.44 -5.84 -13.26
CA LYS A 163 9.91 -5.77 -11.91
C LYS A 163 9.17 -7.07 -11.63
N GLU A 164 9.76 -7.94 -10.83
CA GLU A 164 9.20 -9.26 -10.50
C GLU A 164 8.42 -9.19 -9.18
N ALA A 165 7.09 -9.18 -9.28
CA ALA A 165 6.16 -9.11 -8.15
C ALA A 165 5.23 -10.33 -8.10
N SER A 166 5.71 -11.50 -8.54
CA SER A 166 4.97 -12.77 -8.40
C SER A 166 4.90 -13.25 -6.95
N GLY A 167 5.84 -12.82 -6.11
CA GLY A 167 6.03 -13.36 -4.76
C GLY A 167 6.62 -14.79 -4.74
N ASN A 168 6.92 -15.36 -5.91
CA ASN A 168 7.45 -16.71 -6.04
C ASN A 168 8.97 -16.68 -6.16
N ILE A 169 9.67 -16.94 -5.06
CA ILE A 169 11.12 -16.89 -5.03
C ILE A 169 11.79 -17.93 -5.93
N SER A 170 11.17 -19.10 -6.14
CA SER A 170 11.68 -20.12 -7.05
C SER A 170 11.62 -19.64 -8.50
N GLN A 171 10.51 -19.01 -8.90
CA GLN A 171 10.39 -18.40 -10.23
C GLN A 171 11.42 -17.27 -10.41
N ILE A 172 11.61 -16.41 -9.41
CA ILE A 172 12.60 -15.33 -9.48
C ILE A 172 14.01 -15.91 -9.63
N ALA A 173 14.35 -16.98 -8.92
CA ALA A 173 15.61 -17.69 -9.10
C ALA A 173 15.75 -18.23 -10.53
N GLU A 174 14.71 -18.87 -11.09
CA GLU A 174 14.72 -19.33 -12.48
C GLU A 174 14.94 -18.19 -13.47
N VAL A 175 14.27 -17.04 -13.28
CA VAL A 175 14.46 -15.84 -14.11
C VAL A 175 15.91 -15.36 -14.04
N CYS A 176 16.47 -15.18 -12.85
CA CYS A 176 17.86 -14.73 -12.70
C CYS A 176 18.88 -15.66 -13.38
N ASN A 177 18.60 -16.96 -13.49
CA ASN A 177 19.47 -17.93 -14.17
C ASN A 177 19.22 -18.03 -15.69
N ALA A 178 18.02 -17.68 -16.16
CA ALA A 178 17.63 -17.82 -17.56
C ALA A 178 17.87 -16.57 -18.41
N VAL A 179 17.90 -15.38 -17.78
CA VAL A 179 18.13 -14.11 -18.48
C VAL A 179 19.62 -13.79 -18.59
N PRO A 180 20.06 -13.05 -19.63
CA PRO A 180 21.45 -12.60 -19.75
C PRO A 180 21.83 -11.62 -18.63
N GLU A 181 23.11 -11.56 -18.24
CA GLU A 181 23.61 -10.72 -17.14
C GLU A 181 23.27 -9.22 -17.27
N ARG A 182 23.05 -8.73 -18.49
CA ARG A 182 22.64 -7.34 -18.76
C ARG A 182 21.21 -7.04 -18.32
N PHE A 183 20.37 -8.07 -18.18
CA PHE A 183 18.96 -7.93 -17.88
C PHE A 183 18.73 -7.70 -16.39
N LEU A 184 18.02 -6.62 -16.07
CA LEU A 184 17.87 -6.15 -14.70
C LEU A 184 16.65 -6.79 -14.03
N VAL A 185 16.86 -7.60 -13.00
CA VAL A 185 15.78 -8.15 -12.18
C VAL A 185 15.61 -7.29 -10.92
N PHE A 186 14.50 -6.57 -10.83
CA PHE A 186 14.10 -5.84 -9.63
C PHE A 186 13.07 -6.65 -8.87
N SER A 187 13.19 -6.69 -7.54
CA SER A 187 12.05 -7.09 -6.72
C SER A 187 10.89 -6.12 -6.97
N GLY A 188 9.67 -6.63 -6.96
CA GLY A 188 8.44 -5.85 -6.87
C GLY A 188 7.69 -6.04 -5.56
N ASP A 189 8.27 -6.78 -4.61
CA ASP A 189 7.78 -6.99 -3.25
C ASP A 189 8.84 -6.51 -2.24
N ASP A 190 8.46 -5.55 -1.40
CA ASP A 190 9.35 -4.93 -0.42
C ASP A 190 9.99 -5.97 0.52
N ALA A 191 9.19 -6.94 1.00
CA ALA A 191 9.63 -7.95 1.96
C ALA A 191 10.61 -8.96 1.35
N LEU A 192 10.58 -9.15 0.03
CA LEU A 192 11.46 -10.08 -0.69
C LEU A 192 12.72 -9.42 -1.26
N THR A 193 12.96 -8.14 -0.99
CA THR A 193 14.13 -7.41 -1.53
C THR A 193 15.45 -8.13 -1.29
N LEU A 194 15.72 -8.57 -0.05
CA LEU A 194 16.98 -9.24 0.29
C LEU A 194 17.20 -10.57 -0.45
N PRO A 195 16.27 -11.55 -0.40
CA PRO A 195 16.49 -12.80 -1.12
C PRO A 195 16.57 -12.60 -2.63
N VAL A 196 15.84 -11.63 -3.20
CA VAL A 196 15.95 -11.32 -4.64
C VAL A 196 17.35 -10.79 -4.99
N ILE A 197 17.91 -9.88 -4.20
CA ILE A 197 19.29 -9.39 -4.41
C ILE A 197 20.31 -10.52 -4.25
N ALA A 198 20.12 -11.42 -3.27
CA ALA A 198 21.00 -12.57 -3.08
C ALA A 198 21.01 -13.53 -4.29
N LEU A 199 19.94 -13.55 -5.08
CA LEU A 199 19.81 -14.35 -6.30
C LEU A 199 20.32 -13.62 -7.57
N GLY A 200 20.89 -12.43 -7.43
CA GLY A 200 21.39 -11.62 -8.56
C GLY A 200 20.47 -10.46 -8.96
N GLY A 201 19.39 -10.21 -8.23
CA GLY A 201 18.56 -9.03 -8.41
C GLY A 201 19.33 -7.73 -8.16
N VAL A 202 18.97 -6.67 -8.88
CA VAL A 202 19.72 -5.40 -8.88
C VAL A 202 19.08 -4.31 -8.01
N GLY A 203 18.00 -4.64 -7.30
CA GLY A 203 17.28 -3.68 -6.48
C GLY A 203 15.80 -4.00 -6.31
N ILE A 204 15.01 -2.96 -6.04
CA ILE A 204 13.58 -3.01 -5.71
C ILE A 204 12.86 -1.83 -6.35
N ILE A 205 11.64 -2.05 -6.85
CA ILE A 205 10.67 -0.98 -7.12
C ILE A 205 9.59 -1.04 -6.03
N SER A 206 9.76 -0.17 -5.04
CA SER A 206 9.25 -0.29 -3.67
C SER A 206 7.96 0.49 -3.43
N VAL A 207 7.07 -0.04 -2.60
CA VAL A 207 5.94 0.72 -2.02
C VAL A 207 6.39 1.41 -0.73
N ALA A 208 7.03 0.67 0.18
CA ALA A 208 7.45 1.18 1.49
C ALA A 208 8.39 2.40 1.42
N SER A 209 9.19 2.53 0.36
CA SER A 209 10.03 3.70 0.09
C SER A 209 9.25 5.01 -0.03
N ASN A 210 7.93 4.98 -0.27
CA ASN A 210 7.11 6.19 -0.16
C ASN A 210 7.16 6.78 1.26
N GLU A 211 7.23 5.95 2.30
CA GLU A 211 7.15 6.37 3.71
C GLU A 211 8.53 6.39 4.39
N ILE A 212 9.44 5.51 3.95
CA ILE A 212 10.80 5.34 4.49
C ILE A 212 11.85 5.30 3.36
N PRO A 213 11.96 6.36 2.53
CA PRO A 213 12.82 6.37 1.35
C PRO A 213 14.29 6.14 1.68
N HIS A 214 14.79 6.84 2.71
CA HIS A 214 16.18 6.71 3.13
C HIS A 214 16.51 5.28 3.57
N GLU A 215 15.64 4.68 4.38
CA GLU A 215 15.90 3.35 4.93
C GLU A 215 15.77 2.25 3.90
N MET A 216 14.80 2.33 2.97
CA MET A 216 14.70 1.36 1.87
C MET A 216 15.90 1.48 0.92
N ALA A 217 16.36 2.70 0.61
CA ALA A 217 17.56 2.91 -0.19
C ALA A 217 18.82 2.39 0.50
N ALA A 218 19.01 2.68 1.79
CA ALA A 218 20.15 2.20 2.56
C ALA A 218 20.15 0.67 2.73
N MET A 219 19.00 0.04 3.00
CA MET A 219 18.88 -1.42 3.07
C MET A 219 19.26 -2.07 1.74
N THR A 220 18.76 -1.51 0.62
CA THR A 220 19.03 -2.01 -0.72
C THR A 220 20.51 -1.87 -1.09
N ARG A 221 21.12 -0.70 -0.82
CA ARG A 221 22.55 -0.46 -1.05
C ARG A 221 23.42 -1.38 -0.20
N ALA A 222 23.08 -1.60 1.07
CA ALA A 222 23.80 -2.54 1.93
C ALA A 222 23.77 -3.97 1.37
N ALA A 223 22.60 -4.44 0.91
CA ALA A 223 22.47 -5.76 0.29
C ALA A 223 23.29 -5.88 -1.00
N LEU A 224 23.23 -4.88 -1.89
CA LEU A 224 24.00 -4.84 -3.13
C LEU A 224 25.52 -4.78 -2.89
N ALA A 225 25.94 -4.22 -1.75
CA ALA A 225 27.34 -4.17 -1.32
C ALA A 225 27.80 -5.42 -0.54
N ASN A 226 26.96 -6.47 -0.47
CA ASN A 226 27.18 -7.68 0.35
C ASN A 226 27.30 -7.44 1.87
N ASP A 227 26.86 -6.28 2.37
CA ASP A 227 26.69 -6.03 3.81
C ASP A 227 25.36 -6.60 4.30
N TRP A 228 25.33 -7.93 4.40
CA TRP A 228 24.16 -8.67 4.85
C TRP A 228 23.83 -8.47 6.33
N VAL A 229 24.77 -7.98 7.14
CA VAL A 229 24.52 -7.71 8.56
C VAL A 229 23.63 -6.47 8.67
N THR A 230 24.03 -5.37 8.04
CA THR A 230 23.23 -4.13 8.00
C THR A 230 21.90 -4.36 7.29
N ALA A 231 21.93 -4.98 6.10
CA ALA A 231 20.73 -5.21 5.31
C ALA A 231 19.66 -6.02 6.07
N ARG A 232 20.05 -7.11 6.75
CA ARG A 232 19.11 -7.93 7.55
C ARG A 232 18.62 -7.21 8.80
N SER A 233 19.45 -6.37 9.41
CA SER A 233 19.04 -5.57 10.56
C SER A 233 17.93 -4.58 10.18
N MET A 234 18.12 -3.86 9.07
CA MET A 234 17.14 -2.91 8.55
C MET A 234 15.86 -3.62 8.08
N HIS A 235 16.01 -4.72 7.33
CA HIS A 235 14.88 -5.53 6.89
C HIS A 235 14.04 -6.00 8.07
N ARG A 236 14.67 -6.56 9.12
CA ARG A 236 13.96 -6.98 10.34
C ARG A 236 13.21 -5.82 11.00
N LYS A 237 13.85 -4.64 11.08
CA LYS A 237 13.23 -3.45 11.70
C LYS A 237 11.96 -3.02 10.97
N TYR A 238 11.98 -3.03 9.63
CA TYR A 238 10.88 -2.50 8.82
C TYR A 238 9.95 -3.58 8.22
N MET A 239 10.21 -4.87 8.47
CA MET A 239 9.43 -5.99 7.91
C MET A 239 7.94 -5.87 8.20
N ALA A 240 7.59 -5.49 9.43
CA ALA A 240 6.20 -5.29 9.80
C ALA A 240 5.53 -4.22 8.93
N LEU A 241 6.21 -3.09 8.69
CA LEU A 241 5.69 -2.03 7.82
C LEU A 241 5.52 -2.52 6.38
N MET A 242 6.57 -3.15 5.83
CA MET A 242 6.57 -3.69 4.47
C MET A 242 5.39 -4.65 4.24
N GLN A 243 5.11 -5.56 5.19
CA GLN A 243 3.98 -6.48 5.10
C GLN A 243 2.63 -5.78 5.29
N THR A 244 2.55 -4.86 6.27
CA THR A 244 1.28 -4.21 6.60
C THR A 244 0.84 -3.22 5.52
N ASN A 245 1.76 -2.77 4.66
CA ASN A 245 1.43 -2.03 3.44
C ASN A 245 0.61 -2.80 2.41
N PHE A 246 0.39 -4.10 2.64
CA PHE A 246 -0.46 -4.97 1.84
C PHE A 246 -1.54 -5.69 2.68
N ILE A 247 -1.85 -5.21 3.90
CA ILE A 247 -2.98 -5.73 4.70
C ILE A 247 -4.33 -5.51 4.00
N GLU A 248 -4.39 -4.46 3.17
CA GLU A 248 -5.42 -4.21 2.17
C GLU A 248 -4.73 -3.84 0.84
N SER A 249 -5.50 -3.72 -0.24
CA SER A 249 -4.97 -3.41 -1.57
C SER A 249 -4.16 -2.11 -1.58
N ASN A 250 -2.86 -2.19 -1.88
CA ASN A 250 -2.05 -1.00 -2.21
C ASN A 250 -2.71 -0.20 -3.36
N PRO A 251 -2.83 1.15 -3.25
CA PRO A 251 -2.11 2.04 -2.31
C PRO A 251 -2.86 2.49 -1.04
N LEU A 252 -3.92 1.79 -0.61
CA LEU A 252 -4.67 2.17 0.60
C LEU A 252 -3.76 2.34 1.83
N PRO A 253 -2.97 1.32 2.25
CA PRO A 253 -2.12 1.46 3.43
C PRO A 253 -1.06 2.56 3.32
N VAL A 254 -0.33 2.62 2.22
CA VAL A 254 0.79 3.58 2.07
C VAL A 254 0.30 5.02 2.11
N LYS A 255 -0.83 5.34 1.45
CA LYS A 255 -1.42 6.69 1.53
C LYS A 255 -1.97 7.00 2.91
N ALA A 256 -2.55 6.01 3.60
CA ALA A 256 -2.98 6.19 4.99
C ALA A 256 -1.79 6.55 5.90
N VAL A 257 -0.64 5.87 5.79
CA VAL A 257 0.55 6.22 6.59
C VAL A 257 1.08 7.59 6.22
N LEU A 258 1.21 7.91 4.92
CA LEU A 258 1.65 9.24 4.49
C LEU A 258 0.75 10.37 5.01
N ALA A 259 -0.56 10.14 5.06
CA ALA A 259 -1.51 11.09 5.64
C ALA A 259 -1.34 11.21 7.17
N MET A 260 -1.11 10.10 7.88
CA MET A 260 -0.79 10.14 9.32
C MET A 260 0.54 10.86 9.60
N MET A 261 1.49 10.82 8.67
CA MET A 261 2.75 11.59 8.69
C MET A 261 2.55 13.07 8.33
N GLY A 262 1.34 13.49 7.95
CA GLY A 262 1.04 14.87 7.53
C GLY A 262 1.62 15.25 6.16
N LYS A 263 1.94 14.27 5.30
CA LYS A 263 2.57 14.51 3.99
C LYS A 263 1.57 14.70 2.85
N ILE A 264 0.37 14.13 2.97
CA ILE A 264 -0.71 14.21 1.98
C ILE A 264 -2.07 14.26 2.67
N GLU A 265 -3.12 14.66 1.93
CA GLU A 265 -4.49 14.34 2.32
C GLU A 265 -4.81 12.87 2.04
N GLU A 266 -5.64 12.26 2.89
CA GLU A 266 -6.04 10.86 2.73
C GLU A 266 -7.25 10.71 1.79
N ILE A 267 -7.03 11.06 0.53
CA ILE A 267 -8.05 10.98 -0.52
C ILE A 267 -7.69 9.88 -1.51
N TYR A 268 -8.70 9.09 -1.88
CA TYR A 268 -8.64 8.03 -2.89
C TYR A 268 -9.69 8.31 -3.96
N ARG A 269 -9.43 7.84 -5.19
CA ARG A 269 -10.46 7.83 -6.23
C ARG A 269 -11.16 6.48 -6.26
N LEU A 270 -12.48 6.48 -6.44
CA LEU A 270 -13.25 5.26 -6.64
C LEU A 270 -12.63 4.44 -7.81
N PRO A 271 -12.54 3.10 -7.69
CA PRO A 271 -13.20 2.24 -6.68
C PRO A 271 -12.43 2.07 -5.37
N LEU A 272 -11.31 2.76 -5.17
CA LEU A 272 -10.57 2.74 -3.90
C LEU A 272 -11.27 3.61 -2.86
N LEU A 273 -11.20 3.19 -1.60
CA LEU A 273 -11.88 3.80 -0.47
C LEU A 273 -10.94 3.84 0.74
N PRO A 274 -11.20 4.70 1.73
CA PRO A 274 -10.47 4.66 2.99
C PRO A 274 -10.49 3.26 3.63
N MET A 275 -9.37 2.90 4.26
CA MET A 275 -9.18 1.60 4.90
C MET A 275 -10.25 1.29 5.94
N ARG A 276 -10.50 -0.01 6.15
CA ARG A 276 -11.36 -0.45 7.26
C ARG A 276 -10.74 -0.03 8.59
N ARG A 277 -11.59 0.24 9.59
CA ARG A 277 -11.13 0.78 10.89
C ARG A 277 -10.15 -0.16 11.61
N ASP A 278 -10.40 -1.46 11.58
CA ASP A 278 -9.59 -2.49 12.23
C ASP A 278 -8.20 -2.65 11.60
N THR A 279 -8.10 -2.71 10.27
CA THR A 279 -6.83 -2.77 9.52
C THR A 279 -6.06 -1.45 9.63
N ARG A 280 -6.75 -0.30 9.56
CA ARG A 280 -6.15 1.02 9.80
C ARG A 280 -5.53 1.11 11.20
N SER A 281 -6.19 0.59 12.22
CA SER A 281 -5.69 0.62 13.59
C SER A 281 -4.43 -0.24 13.75
N ARG A 282 -4.38 -1.39 13.08
CA ARG A 282 -3.17 -2.23 13.01
C ARG A 282 -2.03 -1.52 12.28
N LEU A 283 -2.31 -0.88 11.14
CA LEU A 283 -1.33 -0.12 10.38
C LEU A 283 -0.77 1.05 11.19
N GLN A 284 -1.61 1.82 11.88
CA GLN A 284 -1.19 2.92 12.75
C GLN A 284 -0.22 2.45 13.84
N LYS A 285 -0.51 1.30 14.47
CA LYS A 285 0.40 0.71 15.48
C LYS A 285 1.77 0.40 14.87
N VAL A 286 1.79 -0.22 13.69
CA VAL A 286 3.04 -0.57 12.98
C VAL A 286 3.81 0.69 12.57
N ALA A 287 3.13 1.71 12.03
CA ALA A 287 3.77 2.99 11.68
C ALA A 287 4.38 3.69 12.89
N ALA A 288 3.71 3.65 14.05
CA ALA A 288 4.24 4.18 15.30
C ALA A 288 5.44 3.39 15.85
N GLU A 289 5.41 2.05 15.73
CA GLU A 289 6.53 1.18 16.10
C GLU A 289 7.75 1.37 15.18
N ALA A 290 7.50 1.64 13.90
CA ALA A 290 8.52 2.01 12.91
C ALA A 290 9.08 3.44 13.12
N GLY A 291 8.45 4.26 13.96
CA GLY A 291 8.88 5.62 14.28
C GLY A 291 8.44 6.69 13.28
N LEU A 292 7.45 6.39 12.42
CA LEU A 292 6.97 7.31 11.37
C LEU A 292 5.98 8.34 11.89
N ILE A 293 5.26 7.98 12.94
CA ILE A 293 4.26 8.82 13.59
C ILE A 293 4.46 8.74 15.10
N ALA A 294 3.97 9.76 15.81
CA ALA A 294 3.98 9.73 17.26
C ALA A 294 3.25 8.47 17.76
N LYS A 295 3.85 7.78 18.73
CA LYS A 295 3.13 6.71 19.43
C LYS A 295 1.84 7.31 19.98
N PRO A 296 0.69 6.65 19.80
CA PRO A 296 -0.52 7.10 20.45
C PRO A 296 -0.19 7.27 21.92
N VAL A 297 -0.25 8.51 22.42
CA VAL A 297 -0.25 8.74 23.86
C VAL A 297 -1.43 7.92 24.33
N ALA A 298 -1.19 6.92 25.18
CA ALA A 298 -2.28 6.19 25.80
C ALA A 298 -3.20 7.27 26.36
N ALA A 299 -4.41 7.40 25.79
CA ALA A 299 -5.36 8.35 26.31
C ALA A 299 -5.42 8.06 27.81
N PRO A 300 -5.23 9.08 28.69
CA PRO A 300 -5.40 8.86 30.12
C PRO A 300 -6.73 8.12 30.24
N SER A 301 -6.71 6.92 30.86
CA SER A 301 -7.87 6.03 30.79
C SER A 301 -9.08 6.84 31.16
N ALA A 302 -9.92 7.20 30.18
CA ALA A 302 -11.15 7.91 30.48
C ALA A 302 -11.86 7.00 31.48
N ALA A 303 -12.24 7.54 32.64
CA ALA A 303 -12.85 6.76 33.69
C ALA A 303 -13.90 5.84 33.05
N VAL A 304 -13.64 4.53 33.11
CA VAL A 304 -14.52 3.56 32.45
C VAL A 304 -15.71 3.41 33.36
N ASP A 305 -16.74 4.18 33.09
CA ASP A 305 -18.02 4.00 33.75
C ASP A 305 -18.71 2.75 33.22
N PHE A 306 -19.58 2.19 34.05
CA PHE A 306 -20.41 1.04 33.72
C PHE A 306 -21.87 1.48 33.66
N PHE A 307 -22.61 0.84 32.79
CA PHE A 307 -24.05 1.07 32.62
C PHE A 307 -24.78 -0.27 32.59
N ILE A 308 -26.02 -0.26 33.06
CA ILE A 308 -26.91 -1.42 33.01
C ILE A 308 -28.02 -1.12 32.02
N TYR A 309 -28.13 -1.91 30.96
CA TYR A 309 -29.25 -1.87 30.04
C TYR A 309 -30.35 -2.81 30.53
N GLU A 310 -31.51 -2.27 30.84
CA GLU A 310 -32.69 -3.01 31.25
C GLU A 310 -33.70 -3.06 30.09
N ASN A 311 -34.18 -4.25 29.75
CA ASN A 311 -35.15 -4.49 28.69
C ASN A 311 -36.34 -5.30 29.22
N TRP A 312 -37.54 -4.71 29.09
CA TRP A 312 -38.77 -5.17 29.73
C TRP A 312 -39.63 -6.00 28.77
N LEU A 313 -39.27 -6.04 27.47
CA LEU A 313 -40.10 -6.62 26.40
C LEU A 313 -39.51 -7.89 25.76
N ALA A 314 -38.19 -8.06 25.81
CA ALA A 314 -37.49 -9.22 25.24
C ALA A 314 -37.55 -10.45 26.17
N GLY A 315 -38.72 -11.08 26.28
CA GLY A 315 -38.91 -12.24 27.16
C GLY A 315 -38.79 -11.86 28.65
N PRO A 316 -38.42 -12.80 29.54
CA PRO A 316 -38.39 -12.51 30.98
C PRO A 316 -37.46 -11.31 31.25
N HIS A 317 -37.95 -10.35 32.04
CA HIS A 317 -37.30 -9.06 32.34
C HIS A 317 -35.78 -9.20 32.55
N LYS A 318 -34.98 -8.58 31.66
CA LYS A 318 -33.55 -8.82 31.55
C LYS A 318 -32.73 -7.55 31.70
N ILE A 319 -31.56 -7.69 32.35
CA ILE A 319 -30.51 -6.67 32.35
C ILE A 319 -29.20 -7.17 31.74
N VAL A 320 -28.46 -6.25 31.11
CA VAL A 320 -27.12 -6.47 30.58
C VAL A 320 -26.18 -5.35 31.05
N LEU A 321 -25.06 -5.72 31.67
CA LEU A 321 -24.03 -4.76 32.10
C LEU A 321 -23.06 -4.46 30.95
N HIS A 322 -22.72 -3.20 30.75
CA HIS A 322 -21.81 -2.71 29.70
C HIS A 322 -20.78 -1.73 30.26
N ARG A 323 -19.57 -1.70 29.67
CA ARG A 323 -18.66 -0.55 29.76
C ARG A 323 -19.23 0.62 28.95
N SER A 324 -19.02 1.86 29.40
CA SER A 324 -19.44 3.10 28.72
C SER A 324 -18.95 3.18 27.27
N THR A 325 -17.76 2.64 27.01
CA THR A 325 -17.11 2.57 25.69
C THR A 325 -17.61 1.44 24.79
N CYS A 326 -18.53 0.59 25.26
CA CYS A 326 -19.11 -0.47 24.45
C CYS A 326 -19.91 0.12 23.28
N GLY A 327 -19.73 -0.40 22.06
CA GLY A 327 -20.47 0.06 20.88
C GLY A 327 -22.00 -0.09 20.98
N GLN A 328 -22.49 -0.96 21.88
CA GLN A 328 -23.91 -1.11 22.19
C GLN A 328 -24.41 -0.11 23.26
N CYS A 329 -23.52 0.36 24.14
CA CYS A 329 -23.84 1.28 25.23
C CYS A 329 -23.66 2.74 24.84
N ASN A 330 -22.50 3.08 24.26
CA ASN A 330 -22.14 4.42 23.85
C ASN A 330 -22.49 5.48 24.93
N HIS A 331 -21.93 5.34 26.12
CA HIS A 331 -22.19 6.21 27.28
C HIS A 331 -23.68 6.32 27.64
N GLY A 332 -24.40 5.19 27.60
CA GLY A 332 -25.83 5.11 27.88
C GLY A 332 -26.73 5.68 26.77
N LYS A 333 -26.18 6.00 25.58
CA LYS A 333 -26.94 6.53 24.44
C LYS A 333 -27.22 5.49 23.33
N GLY A 334 -26.61 4.32 23.44
CA GLY A 334 -26.75 3.23 22.47
C GLY A 334 -28.12 2.55 22.56
N ARG A 335 -28.57 2.00 21.43
CA ARG A 335 -29.84 1.29 21.31
C ARG A 335 -29.58 -0.09 20.72
N PRO A 336 -29.46 -1.14 21.55
CA PRO A 336 -29.28 -2.51 21.05
C PRO A 336 -30.46 -2.95 20.17
N ALA A 337 -30.23 -3.91 19.27
CA ALA A 337 -31.28 -4.41 18.37
C ALA A 337 -32.47 -5.02 19.17
N GLY A 338 -33.70 -4.70 18.77
CA GLY A 338 -34.93 -5.12 19.47
C GLY A 338 -35.45 -4.16 20.55
N HIS A 339 -35.06 -2.89 20.48
CA HIS A 339 -35.36 -1.85 21.47
C HIS A 339 -36.59 -1.00 21.08
N ASP A 340 -37.48 -0.77 22.04
CA ASP A 340 -38.52 0.27 22.04
C ASP A 340 -38.27 1.20 23.23
N ALA A 341 -38.29 2.51 22.99
CA ALA A 341 -38.07 3.54 24.01
C ALA A 341 -39.10 3.50 25.15
N ASN A 342 -40.25 2.87 24.92
CA ASN A 342 -41.29 2.70 25.93
C ASN A 342 -41.00 1.56 26.92
N HIS A 343 -40.01 0.69 26.66
CA HIS A 343 -39.87 -0.60 27.35
C HIS A 343 -38.41 -0.98 27.68
N SER A 344 -37.53 0.00 27.79
CA SER A 344 -36.13 -0.21 28.17
C SER A 344 -35.49 1.05 28.72
N LYS A 345 -34.44 0.89 29.51
CA LYS A 345 -33.74 2.00 30.16
C LYS A 345 -32.27 1.67 30.41
N TRP A 346 -31.43 2.69 30.32
CA TRP A 346 -30.06 2.65 30.82
C TRP A 346 -30.00 3.18 32.26
N HIS A 347 -29.29 2.47 33.13
CA HIS A 347 -28.95 2.90 34.49
C HIS A 347 -27.44 3.13 34.59
N GLY A 348 -27.03 4.10 35.42
CA GLY A 348 -25.65 4.57 35.55
C GLY A 348 -25.50 6.07 35.21
N PRO A 349 -24.26 6.57 35.07
CA PRO A 349 -22.99 5.83 35.15
C PRO A 349 -22.70 5.30 36.56
N TYR A 350 -22.07 4.14 36.63
CA TYR A 350 -21.44 3.59 37.84
C TYR A 350 -19.94 3.65 37.68
N VAL A 351 -19.23 4.15 38.69
CA VAL A 351 -17.79 4.45 38.56
C VAL A 351 -16.90 3.21 38.67
N SER A 352 -17.49 2.06 39.04
CA SER A 352 -16.79 0.77 39.08
C SER A 352 -17.69 -0.41 38.70
N LEU A 353 -17.07 -1.51 38.27
CA LEU A 353 -17.79 -2.74 37.94
C LEU A 353 -18.49 -3.33 39.19
N SER A 354 -17.86 -3.23 40.35
CA SER A 354 -18.43 -3.71 41.61
C SER A 354 -19.71 -2.97 41.97
N GLU A 355 -19.73 -1.65 41.79
CA GLU A 355 -20.91 -0.82 42.02
C GLU A 355 -22.04 -1.16 41.05
N ALA A 356 -21.73 -1.31 39.76
CA ALA A 356 -22.71 -1.72 38.76
C ALA A 356 -23.27 -3.13 39.02
N ARG A 357 -22.45 -4.08 39.49
CA ARG A 357 -22.90 -5.42 39.88
C ARG A 357 -23.83 -5.39 41.08
N ASN A 358 -23.50 -4.59 42.09
CA ASN A 358 -24.35 -4.41 43.27
C ASN A 358 -25.69 -3.77 42.90
N ALA A 359 -25.67 -2.73 42.05
CA ALA A 359 -26.89 -2.11 41.55
C ALA A 359 -27.76 -3.13 40.78
N SER A 360 -27.16 -3.90 39.87
CA SER A 360 -27.81 -5.00 39.13
C SER A 360 -28.48 -6.03 40.05
N HIS A 361 -27.85 -6.40 41.17
CA HIS A 361 -28.44 -7.32 42.15
C HIS A 361 -29.60 -6.71 42.92
N SER A 362 -29.58 -5.40 43.18
CA SER A 362 -30.63 -4.70 43.91
C SER A 362 -31.91 -4.42 43.09
N MET A 363 -31.84 -4.56 41.76
CA MET A 363 -33.00 -4.35 40.88
C MET A 363 -34.05 -5.44 41.07
N ALA A 364 -35.28 -5.03 41.41
CA ALA A 364 -36.41 -5.92 41.62
C ALA A 364 -37.01 -6.42 40.30
N ASN A 365 -37.68 -7.58 40.34
CA ASN A 365 -38.39 -8.16 39.20
C ASN A 365 -37.53 -8.48 37.96
N ILE A 366 -36.20 -8.60 38.12
CA ILE A 366 -35.28 -9.04 37.06
C ILE A 366 -35.12 -10.56 37.08
N LEU A 367 -35.46 -11.19 35.95
CA LEU A 367 -35.39 -12.63 35.75
C LEU A 367 -34.06 -13.09 35.14
N ILE A 368 -33.42 -12.26 34.31
CA ILE A 368 -32.11 -12.57 33.69
C ILE A 368 -31.12 -11.44 33.93
N ARG A 369 -29.95 -11.76 34.48
CA ARG A 369 -28.81 -10.85 34.63
C ARG A 369 -27.65 -11.37 33.81
N SER A 370 -27.04 -10.52 33.00
CA SER A 370 -25.91 -10.91 32.14
C SER A 370 -24.92 -9.78 31.97
N GLU A 371 -23.70 -10.12 31.59
CA GLU A 371 -22.65 -9.15 31.29
C GLU A 371 -22.32 -9.21 29.80
N CYS A 372 -22.19 -8.04 29.17
CA CYS A 372 -21.75 -7.96 27.79
C CYS A 372 -20.28 -8.40 27.69
N LYS A 373 -19.84 -8.93 26.54
CA LYS A 373 -18.42 -9.25 26.26
C LYS A 373 -17.46 -8.07 26.47
N CYS A 374 -17.97 -6.85 26.53
CA CYS A 374 -17.17 -5.67 26.81
C CYS A 374 -16.79 -5.51 28.29
N VAL A 375 -17.52 -6.13 29.21
CA VAL A 375 -17.25 -6.14 30.66
C VAL A 375 -16.20 -7.21 30.91
#